data_AF-A0A8J8PMG0-F1
#
_entry.id   AF-A0A8J8PMG0-F1
#
_cell.length_a   1.000
_cell.length_b   1.000
_cell.length_c   1.000
_cell.angle_alpha   90.00
_cell.angle_beta   90.00
_cell.angle_gamma   90.00
#
_symmetry.space_group_name_H-M   'P 1'
#
loop_
_entity.id
_entity.type
_entity.pdbx_description
1 polymer ?
#
loop_
_entity_poly.entity_id
_entity_poly.type
_entity_poly.pdbx_seq_one_letter_code
_entity_poly.pdbx_strand_id
1 'polypeptide(L)'
;MKILVVKSENGKVTSEKIMEGEIGKVIREVAKSALDEWNELTSDFIIMHDSQEVRVPLPLKPDVYEVLKNFLVGKDKREAIAKIPVYIISYENEWKESDFQDKKVYVISYYINDDMKKEVISDATQMTSEQPKEKEEDLEDIEEEEE
;
A
#
# COMPACT_ATOMS: atom_id res chain seq x y z
N MET A 1 11.39 -16.75 0.92
CA MET A 1 9.93 -16.63 0.70
C MET A 1 9.71 -15.80 -0.55
N LYS A 2 8.54 -15.89 -1.19
CA LYS A 2 8.19 -15.03 -2.32
C LYS A 2 7.68 -13.69 -1.80
N ILE A 3 8.22 -12.60 -2.34
CA ILE A 3 7.95 -11.23 -1.94
C ILE A 3 7.39 -10.51 -3.17
N LEU A 4 6.23 -9.91 -3.01
CA LEU A 4 5.58 -9.10 -4.01
C LEU A 4 6.12 -7.67 -3.89
N VAL A 5 6.53 -7.08 -5.01
CA VAL A 5 6.89 -5.67 -5.13
C VAL A 5 6.06 -5.06 -6.25
N VAL A 6 5.28 -4.04 -5.90
CA VAL A 6 4.43 -3.29 -6.82
C VAL A 6 4.92 -1.86 -6.87
N LYS A 7 5.14 -1.33 -8.07
CA LYS A 7 5.41 0.10 -8.31
C LYS A 7 4.14 0.73 -8.84
N SER A 8 3.66 1.79 -8.19
CA SER A 8 2.53 2.57 -8.67
C SER A 8 2.92 4.02 -8.87
N GLU A 9 2.43 4.61 -9.96
CA GLU A 9 2.68 5.98 -10.37
C GLU A 9 1.37 6.61 -10.86
N ASN A 10 0.93 7.70 -10.22
CA ASN A 10 -0.25 8.49 -10.59
C ASN A 10 -1.50 7.62 -10.84
N GLY A 11 -1.79 6.72 -9.91
CA GLY A 11 -2.98 5.86 -9.97
C GLY A 11 -2.85 4.71 -10.97
N LYS A 12 -1.63 4.31 -11.32
CA LYS A 12 -1.38 3.18 -12.23
C LYS A 12 -0.19 2.35 -11.78
N VAL A 13 -0.36 1.04 -11.75
CA VAL A 13 0.78 0.12 -11.55
C VAL A 13 1.67 0.10 -12.79
N THR A 14 2.90 0.55 -12.63
CA THR A 14 3.92 0.58 -13.70
C THR A 14 4.85 -0.63 -13.65
N SER A 15 4.94 -1.33 -12.50
CA SER A 15 5.73 -2.56 -12.36
C SER A 15 5.15 -3.50 -11.32
N GLU A 16 5.17 -4.79 -11.61
CA GLU A 16 4.82 -5.87 -10.69
C GLU A 16 5.93 -6.94 -10.76
N LYS A 17 6.53 -7.28 -9.62
CA LYS A 17 7.59 -8.30 -9.53
C LYS A 17 7.39 -9.20 -8.34
N ILE A 18 7.67 -10.49 -8.53
CA ILE A 18 7.80 -11.46 -7.45
C ILE A 18 9.28 -11.80 -7.32
N MET A 19 9.85 -11.54 -6.15
CA MET A 19 11.25 -11.80 -5.82
C MET A 19 11.35 -12.87 -4.75
N GLU A 20 12.39 -13.70 -4.81
CA GLU A 20 12.67 -14.68 -3.77
C GLU A 20 13.76 -14.15 -2.83
N GLY A 21 13.50 -14.20 -1.52
CA GLY A 21 14.50 -13.82 -0.54
C GLY A 21 13.96 -13.53 0.85
N GLU A 22 14.71 -12.70 1.57
CA GLU A 22 14.37 -12.12 2.87
C GLU A 22 13.77 -10.73 2.67
N ILE A 23 12.64 -10.44 3.33
CA ILE A 23 11.90 -9.19 3.14
C ILE A 23 12.77 -7.94 3.43
N GLY A 24 13.58 -7.99 4.48
CA GLY A 24 14.47 -6.89 4.85
C GLY A 24 15.61 -6.62 3.85
N LYS A 25 15.98 -7.60 3.02
CA LYS A 25 16.94 -7.38 1.92
C LYS A 25 16.22 -6.74 0.73
N VAL A 26 15.04 -7.25 0.38
CA VAL A 26 14.21 -6.70 -0.70
C VAL A 26 13.83 -5.25 -0.43
N ILE A 27 13.38 -4.90 0.78
CA ILE A 27 13.05 -3.51 1.13
C ILE A 27 14.25 -2.59 0.89
N ARG A 28 15.45 -2.99 1.33
CA ARG A 28 16.66 -2.19 1.15
C ARG A 28 17.10 -2.07 -0.30
N GLU A 29 16.89 -3.11 -1.10
CA GLU A 29 17.17 -3.07 -2.54
C GLU A 29 16.20 -2.14 -3.26
N VAL A 30 14.89 -2.28 -3.00
CA VAL A 30 13.87 -1.41 -3.59
C VAL A 30 14.04 0.05 -3.13
N ALA A 31 14.40 0.28 -1.87
CA ALA A 31 14.69 1.63 -1.37
C ALA A 31 15.86 2.29 -2.10
N LYS A 32 16.92 1.53 -2.45
CA LYS A 32 18.02 2.06 -3.26
C LYS A 32 17.55 2.45 -4.66
N SER A 33 16.76 1.59 -5.31
CA SER A 33 16.18 1.90 -6.62
C SER A 33 15.28 3.14 -6.56
N ALA A 34 14.49 3.29 -5.50
CA ALA A 34 13.65 4.48 -5.29
C ALA A 34 14.50 5.74 -5.06
N LEU A 35 15.61 5.65 -4.31
CA LEU A 35 16.55 6.76 -4.11
C LEU A 35 17.19 7.23 -5.41
N ASP A 36 17.47 6.30 -6.34
CA ASP A 36 18.02 6.65 -7.66
C ASP A 36 17.01 7.44 -8.53
N GLU A 37 15.71 7.30 -8.26
CA GLU A 37 14.62 8.00 -8.98
C GLU A 37 14.09 9.25 -8.22
N TRP A 38 14.44 9.40 -6.94
CA TRP A 38 13.93 10.45 -6.07
C TRP A 38 14.53 11.82 -6.42
N ASN A 39 13.70 12.86 -6.32
CA ASN A 39 14.13 14.25 -6.40
C ASN A 39 13.99 14.92 -5.02
N GLU A 40 15.12 15.09 -4.34
CA GLU A 40 15.22 15.64 -2.99
C GLU A 40 14.80 17.12 -2.87
N LEU A 41 14.66 17.82 -3.98
CA LEU A 41 14.24 19.23 -3.99
C LEU A 41 12.71 19.39 -4.02
N THR A 42 11.96 18.34 -4.36
CA THR A 42 10.53 18.43 -4.63
C THR A 42 9.66 17.49 -3.81
N SER A 43 10.20 16.43 -3.23
CA SER A 43 9.44 15.44 -2.45
C SER A 43 10.21 14.92 -1.25
N ASP A 44 9.48 14.43 -0.25
CA ASP A 44 10.07 13.68 0.86
C ASP A 44 10.34 12.23 0.44
N PHE A 45 11.30 11.58 1.11
CA PHE A 45 11.53 10.14 0.99
C PHE A 45 11.11 9.43 2.26
N ILE A 46 10.05 8.62 2.19
CA ILE A 46 9.39 8.04 3.36
C ILE A 46 9.29 6.52 3.19
N ILE A 47 9.76 5.78 4.19
CA ILE A 47 9.52 4.33 4.29
C ILE A 47 8.56 4.09 5.45
N MET A 48 7.35 3.63 5.14
CA MET A 48 6.33 3.28 6.11
C MET A 48 6.27 1.77 6.30
N HIS A 49 6.05 1.35 7.55
CA HIS A 49 5.77 -0.03 7.90
C HIS A 49 4.36 -0.10 8.48
N ASP A 50 3.49 -0.82 7.78
CA ASP A 50 2.12 -1.05 8.17
C ASP A 50 1.80 -2.56 8.06
N SER A 51 0.53 -2.90 8.15
CA SER A 51 0.06 -4.26 8.21
C SER A 51 -1.35 -4.38 7.70
N GLN A 52 -1.57 -5.35 6.82
CA GLN A 52 -2.87 -5.64 6.25
C GLN A 52 -3.49 -6.86 6.93
N GLU A 53 -4.73 -6.75 7.39
CA GLU A 53 -5.52 -7.90 7.84
C GLU A 53 -6.06 -8.64 6.63
N VAL A 54 -5.85 -9.96 6.60
CA VAL A 54 -6.22 -10.80 5.47
C VAL A 54 -7.00 -12.00 5.99
N ARG A 55 -8.09 -12.35 5.29
CA ARG A 55 -8.99 -13.44 5.65
C ARG A 55 -8.89 -14.53 4.60
N VAL A 56 -8.54 -15.73 5.03
CA VAL A 56 -8.26 -16.84 4.12
C VAL A 56 -9.15 -18.04 4.47
N PRO A 57 -9.88 -18.63 3.51
CA PRO A 57 -10.81 -19.71 3.79
C PRO A 57 -10.11 -20.97 4.31
N LEU A 58 -10.78 -21.65 5.25
CA LEU A 58 -10.36 -22.94 5.80
C LEU A 58 -10.98 -24.10 4.98
N PRO A 59 -10.24 -25.20 4.79
CA PRO A 59 -8.87 -25.45 5.24
C PRO A 59 -7.81 -24.71 4.40
N LEU A 60 -6.73 -24.26 5.04
CA LEU A 60 -5.61 -23.62 4.34
C LEU A 60 -4.88 -24.63 3.46
N LYS A 61 -4.55 -24.21 2.23
CA LYS A 61 -3.63 -24.96 1.37
C LYS A 61 -2.23 -24.99 1.99
N PRO A 62 -1.44 -26.07 1.84
CA PRO A 62 -0.10 -26.19 2.44
C PRO A 62 0.81 -25.00 2.14
N ASP A 63 0.86 -24.56 0.87
CA ASP A 63 1.72 -23.44 0.46
C ASP A 63 1.34 -22.12 1.14
N VAL A 64 0.04 -21.90 1.33
CA VAL A 64 -0.51 -20.71 1.98
C VAL A 64 -0.25 -20.77 3.49
N TYR A 65 -0.39 -21.94 4.10
CA TYR A 65 -0.11 -22.14 5.52
C TYR A 65 1.36 -21.84 5.86
N GLU A 66 2.30 -22.31 5.04
CA GLU A 66 3.72 -22.08 5.26
C GLU A 66 4.10 -20.59 5.27
N VAL A 67 3.44 -19.79 4.43
CA VAL A 67 3.61 -18.32 4.41
C VAL A 67 2.94 -17.67 5.61
N LEU A 68 1.71 -18.08 5.94
CA LEU A 68 0.87 -17.40 6.93
C LEU A 68 1.14 -17.80 8.38
N LYS A 69 1.74 -18.96 8.65
CA LYS A 69 1.86 -19.52 10.01
C LYS A 69 2.46 -18.56 11.04
N ASN A 70 3.35 -17.66 10.62
CA ASN A 70 4.00 -16.68 11.49
C ASN A 70 3.20 -15.36 11.63
N PHE A 71 2.13 -15.20 10.86
CA PHE A 71 1.30 -14.00 10.80
C PHE A 71 -0.15 -14.24 11.22
N LEU A 72 -0.52 -15.48 11.55
CA LEU A 72 -1.86 -15.83 12.05
C LEU A 72 -2.12 -15.11 13.38
N VAL A 73 -3.19 -14.33 13.41
CA VAL A 73 -3.65 -13.62 14.62
C VAL A 73 -4.93 -14.25 15.19
N GLY A 74 -5.65 -15.03 14.39
CA GLY A 74 -6.86 -15.70 14.83
C GLY A 74 -7.47 -16.60 13.76
N LYS A 75 -8.62 -17.18 14.09
CA LYS A 75 -9.48 -17.90 13.15
C LYS A 75 -10.92 -17.80 13.60
N ASP A 76 -11.85 -17.84 12.65
CA ASP A 76 -13.25 -18.09 12.93
C ASP A 76 -13.64 -19.52 12.48
N LYS A 77 -14.93 -19.78 12.24
CA LYS A 77 -15.43 -21.11 11.84
C LYS A 77 -15.07 -21.48 10.39
N ARG A 78 -14.83 -20.50 9.52
CA ARG A 78 -14.67 -20.69 8.07
C ARG A 78 -13.38 -20.09 7.52
N GLU A 79 -12.72 -19.20 8.27
CA GLU A 79 -11.59 -18.41 7.80
C GLU A 79 -10.49 -18.33 8.88
N ALA A 80 -9.25 -18.25 8.42
CA ALA A 80 -8.10 -17.84 9.21
C ALA A 80 -7.84 -16.34 9.00
N ILE A 81 -7.51 -15.65 10.09
CA ILE A 81 -7.20 -14.22 10.08
C ILE A 81 -5.69 -14.08 10.26
N ALA A 82 -5.02 -13.43 9.32
CA ALA A 82 -3.61 -13.13 9.40
C ALA A 82 -3.36 -11.61 9.27
N LYS A 83 -2.27 -11.14 9.88
CA LYS A 83 -1.84 -9.75 9.80
C LYS A 83 -0.48 -9.68 9.12
N ILE A 84 -0.49 -9.33 7.84
CA ILE A 84 0.69 -9.39 6.96
C ILE A 84 1.38 -8.04 6.95
N PRO A 85 2.69 -7.96 7.21
CA PRO A 85 3.40 -6.70 7.14
C PRO A 85 3.44 -6.19 5.69
N VAL A 86 3.18 -4.90 5.53
CA VAL A 86 3.27 -4.17 4.27
C VAL A 86 4.24 -3.02 4.45
N TYR A 87 5.11 -2.82 3.47
CA TYR A 87 6.07 -1.72 3.47
C TYR A 87 5.80 -0.84 2.26
N ILE A 88 5.73 0.47 2.50
CA ILE A 88 5.45 1.46 1.47
C ILE A 88 6.64 2.40 1.41
N ILE A 89 7.22 2.56 0.22
CA ILE A 89 8.29 3.53 -0.03
C ILE A 89 7.70 4.61 -0.92
N SER A 90 7.41 5.77 -0.33
CA SER A 90 7.02 6.97 -1.05
C SER A 90 8.26 7.80 -1.37
N TYR A 91 8.44 8.13 -2.64
CA TYR A 91 9.59 8.89 -3.13
C TYR A 91 9.19 10.00 -4.12
N GLU A 92 7.91 10.11 -4.47
CA GLU A 92 7.37 11.30 -5.11
C GLU A 92 6.03 11.59 -4.46
N ASN A 93 5.97 12.69 -3.72
CA ASN A 93 4.82 13.12 -2.95
C ASN A 93 4.81 14.64 -2.86
N GLU A 94 3.64 15.20 -2.59
CA GLU A 94 3.47 16.63 -2.39
C GLU A 94 2.42 16.91 -1.31
N TRP A 95 2.62 18.00 -0.59
CA TRP A 95 1.59 18.56 0.28
C TRP A 95 0.62 19.38 -0.58
N LYS A 96 -0.63 18.94 -0.65
CA LYS A 96 -1.73 19.72 -1.25
C LYS A 96 -2.59 20.28 -0.13
N GLU A 97 -2.43 21.58 0.13
CA GLU A 97 -3.20 22.33 1.13
C GLU A 97 -3.12 21.70 2.53
N SER A 98 -4.02 20.77 2.84
CA SER A 98 -4.13 20.05 4.11
C SER A 98 -3.85 18.53 4.00
N ASP A 99 -3.67 17.99 2.79
CA ASP A 99 -3.52 16.56 2.57
C ASP A 99 -2.18 16.20 1.91
N PHE A 100 -1.68 15.01 2.24
CA PHE A 100 -0.43 14.47 1.72
C PHE A 100 -0.73 13.53 0.56
N GLN A 101 -0.31 13.91 -0.65
CA GLN A 101 -0.54 13.10 -1.84
C GLN A 101 0.72 12.37 -2.28
N ASP A 102 0.67 11.05 -2.26
CA ASP A 102 1.64 10.20 -2.92
C ASP A 102 1.41 10.18 -4.44
N LYS A 103 2.44 10.43 -5.23
CA LYS A 103 2.41 10.29 -6.70
C LYS A 103 3.11 9.02 -7.15
N LYS A 104 4.22 8.65 -6.52
CA LYS A 104 4.96 7.43 -6.82
C LYS A 104 5.35 6.68 -5.57
N VAL A 105 4.98 5.40 -5.55
CA VAL A 105 5.25 4.51 -4.41
C VAL A 105 5.73 3.14 -4.89
N TYR A 106 6.51 2.48 -4.03
CA TYR A 106 6.64 1.04 -4.04
C TYR A 106 5.87 0.44 -2.86
N VAL A 107 5.08 -0.60 -3.12
CA VAL A 107 4.41 -1.40 -2.09
C VAL A 107 5.04 -2.79 -2.08
N ILE A 108 5.49 -3.24 -0.90
CA ILE A 108 6.25 -4.47 -0.70
C ILE A 108 5.55 -5.31 0.36
N SER A 109 5.22 -6.55 0.03
CA SER A 109 4.55 -7.50 0.94
C SER A 109 4.93 -8.94 0.60
N TYR A 110 4.51 -9.90 1.43
CA TYR A 110 4.66 -11.31 1.11
C TYR A 110 3.66 -11.73 0.02
N TYR A 111 4.14 -12.48 -0.98
CA TYR A 111 3.23 -13.09 -1.95
C TYR A 111 2.57 -14.33 -1.35
N ILE A 112 1.24 -14.31 -1.26
CA ILE A 112 0.42 -15.39 -0.68
C ILE A 112 -0.34 -16.14 -1.79
N ASN A 113 -1.13 -15.40 -2.57
CA ASN A 113 -1.84 -15.91 -3.74
C ASN A 113 -2.18 -14.75 -4.69
N ASP A 114 -2.78 -15.06 -5.84
CA ASP A 114 -3.11 -14.06 -6.86
C ASP A 114 -4.26 -13.14 -6.48
N ASP A 115 -5.17 -13.56 -5.60
CA ASP A 115 -6.30 -12.72 -5.18
C ASP A 115 -5.81 -11.60 -4.26
N MET A 116 -4.97 -11.94 -3.28
CA MET A 116 -4.32 -10.96 -2.41
C MET A 116 -3.35 -10.06 -3.16
N LYS A 117 -2.70 -10.58 -4.20
CA LYS A 117 -1.88 -9.76 -5.09
C LYS A 117 -2.71 -8.64 -5.74
N LYS A 118 -3.93 -8.94 -6.19
CA LYS A 118 -4.83 -7.94 -6.77
C LYS A 118 -5.25 -6.90 -5.74
N GLU A 119 -5.47 -7.29 -4.49
CA GLU A 119 -5.74 -6.34 -3.39
C GLU A 119 -4.55 -5.37 -3.22
N VAL A 120 -3.32 -5.88 -3.09
CA VAL A 120 -2.12 -5.03 -2.97
C VAL A 120 -1.95 -4.10 -4.18
N ILE A 121 -2.26 -4.56 -5.39
CA ILE A 121 -2.25 -3.75 -6.61
C ILE A 121 -3.32 -2.65 -6.56
N SER A 122 -4.53 -2.99 -6.12
CA SER A 122 -5.64 -2.04 -5.95
C SER A 122 -5.27 -0.96 -4.95
N ASP A 123 -4.71 -1.34 -3.81
CA ASP A 123 -4.30 -0.43 -2.74
C ASP A 123 -3.19 0.51 -3.24
N ALA A 124 -2.14 -0.02 -3.89
CA ALA A 124 -1.07 0.79 -4.46
C ALA A 124 -1.58 1.80 -5.52
N THR A 125 -2.54 1.37 -6.33
CA THR A 125 -3.22 2.22 -7.31
C THR A 125 -3.98 3.34 -6.61
N GLN A 126 -4.77 3.02 -5.58
CA GLN A 126 -5.54 4.00 -4.84
C GLN A 126 -4.64 5.01 -4.10
N MET A 127 -3.55 4.54 -3.48
CA MET A 127 -2.57 5.40 -2.78
C MET A 127 -2.00 6.50 -3.68
N THR A 128 -1.86 6.24 -4.98
CA THR A 128 -1.26 7.18 -5.93
C THR A 128 -2.28 7.87 -6.84
N SER A 129 -3.56 7.59 -6.67
CA SER A 129 -4.62 8.22 -7.46
C SER A 129 -4.87 9.64 -6.95
N GLU A 130 -5.19 10.56 -7.86
CA GLU A 130 -5.72 11.86 -7.45
C GLU A 130 -7.05 11.64 -6.73
N GLN A 131 -7.14 12.05 -5.46
CA GLN A 131 -8.43 12.14 -4.80
C GLN A 131 -9.27 13.22 -5.51
N PRO A 132 -10.56 12.97 -5.79
CA PRO A 132 -11.43 14.02 -6.26
C PRO A 132 -11.41 15.15 -5.23
N LYS A 133 -11.17 16.39 -5.65
CA LYS A 133 -11.40 17.56 -4.79
C LYS A 133 -12.82 17.45 -4.27
N GLU A 134 -12.99 17.19 -2.97
CA GLU A 134 -14.26 17.52 -2.33
C GLU A 134 -14.48 19.01 -2.61
N LYS A 135 -15.53 19.33 -3.37
CA LYS A 135 -15.99 20.71 -3.43
C LYS A 135 -16.41 21.03 -2.00
N GLU A 136 -15.68 21.91 -1.33
CA GLU A 136 -16.26 22.71 -0.25
C GLU A 136 -17.45 23.45 -0.89
N GLU A 137 -18.66 22.88 -0.79
CA GLU A 137 -19.89 23.60 -1.07
C GLU A 137 -20.11 24.55 0.11
N ASP A 138 -19.76 25.82 -0.15
CA ASP A 138 -20.28 27.07 0.41
C ASP A 138 -21.23 26.91 1.63
N LEU A 139 -20.70 27.13 2.83
CA LEU A 139 -21.49 27.36 4.06
C LEU A 139 -21.66 28.87 4.37
N GLU A 140 -21.40 29.77 3.42
CA GLU A 140 -21.45 31.23 3.66
C GLU A 140 -22.82 31.92 3.38
N ASP A 141 -23.88 31.20 3.00
CA ASP A 141 -25.18 31.82 2.64
C ASP A 141 -26.33 31.58 3.67
N ILE A 142 -26.09 31.68 4.98
CA ILE A 142 -27.18 31.67 6.01
C ILE A 142 -27.03 32.76 7.10
N GLU A 143 -26.49 33.94 6.78
CA GLU A 143 -26.51 35.06 7.75
C GLU A 143 -27.16 36.37 7.27
N GLU A 144 -27.87 36.41 6.12
CA GLU A 144 -28.59 37.63 5.70
C GLU A 144 -30.06 37.40 5.34
N GLU A 145 -30.89 36.92 6.27
CA GLU A 145 -32.35 37.20 6.25
C GLU A 145 -32.95 37.21 7.68
N GLU A 146 -32.49 38.10 8.56
CA GLU A 146 -33.32 38.62 9.67
C GLU A 146 -33.01 40.11 9.91
N GLU A 147 -33.60 40.98 9.08
CA GLU A 147 -33.96 42.36 9.46
C GLU A 147 -35.45 42.62 9.20
#